data_AF-A0A1B6GPI3-F1
#
_entry.id   AF-A0A1B6GPI3-F1
#
_cell.length_a   1.000
_cell.length_b   1.000
_cell.length_c   1.000
_cell.angle_alpha   90.00
_cell.angle_beta   90.00
_cell.angle_gamma   90.00
#
_symmetry.space_group_name_H-M   'P 1'
#
loop_
_entity.id
_entity.type
_entity.pdbx_description
1 polymer ?
#
loop_
_entity_poly.entity_id
_entity_poly.type
_entity_poly.pdbx_seq_one_letter_code
_entity_poly.pdbx_strand_id
1 'polypeptide(L)'
;HPKNVVVLLGGTNDSFQDDLLHIYKNLERRLVSLDEQSPVILSTIPHRFDKDLLDPVHNRVCLVNNYLRELVARLNQSRIIDLDELKRYHYTKNGLHLNRYGKKKFAYLV
;
A
#
# COMPACT_ATOMS: atom_id res chain seq x y z
N HIS A 1 15.20 6.73 -22.85
CA HIS A 1 15.52 6.75 -21.42
C HIS A 1 14.72 5.66 -20.71
N PRO A 2 15.32 4.83 -19.83
CA PRO A 2 14.53 3.88 -19.06
C PRO A 2 13.48 4.66 -18.26
N LYS A 3 12.21 4.26 -18.38
CA LYS A 3 11.12 4.86 -17.60
C LYS A 3 11.41 4.53 -16.13
N ASN A 4 11.81 5.53 -15.35
CA ASN A 4 12.04 5.37 -13.91
C ASN A 4 10.73 4.92 -13.26
N VAL A 5 10.71 3.71 -12.71
CA VAL A 5 9.55 3.19 -11.99
C VAL A 5 9.60 3.74 -10.57
N VAL A 6 8.58 4.49 -10.17
CA VAL A 6 8.43 4.95 -8.79
C VAL A 6 7.65 3.88 -8.03
N VAL A 7 8.28 3.28 -7.01
CA VAL A 7 7.61 2.36 -6.08
C VAL A 7 7.24 3.13 -4.81
N LEU A 8 5.94 3.29 -4.57
CA LEU A 8 5.43 3.91 -3.35
C LEU A 8 5.04 2.82 -2.33
N LEU A 9 5.79 2.75 -1.23
CA LEU A 9 5.56 1.89 -0.07
C LEU A 9 5.36 2.80 1.14
N GLY A 10 4.13 2.90 1.66
CA GLY A 10 3.80 3.72 2.83
C GLY A 10 2.55 3.22 3.54
N GLY A 11 2.39 3.60 4.82
CA GLY A 11 1.11 3.44 5.53
C GLY A 11 1.13 2.79 6.91
N THR A 12 2.25 2.31 7.46
CA THR A 12 2.22 1.66 8.79
C THR A 12 2.57 2.57 9.97
N ASN A 13 3.26 3.70 9.75
CA ASN A 13 3.73 4.61 10.81
C ASN A 13 2.89 5.88 10.96
N ASP A 14 2.08 6.24 9.96
CA ASP A 14 1.30 7.46 10.03
C ASP A 14 0.08 7.24 10.91
N SER A 15 -0.03 8.08 11.93
CA SER A 15 -1.17 8.18 12.82
C SER A 15 -2.45 8.37 12.01
N PHE A 16 -3.12 7.26 11.66
CA PHE A 16 -4.37 7.20 10.91
C PHE A 16 -5.54 7.97 11.56
N GLN A 17 -5.31 8.69 12.66
CA GLN A 17 -6.35 9.33 13.46
C GLN A 17 -6.89 10.61 12.83
N ASP A 18 -6.13 11.40 12.06
CA ASP A 18 -6.63 12.70 11.58
C ASP A 18 -6.39 13.05 10.09
N ASP A 19 -5.60 12.28 9.32
CA ASP A 19 -5.07 12.78 8.03
C ASP A 19 -5.45 11.97 6.79
N LEU A 20 -6.43 11.06 6.88
CA LEU A 20 -6.88 10.25 5.73
C LEU A 20 -7.33 11.12 4.55
N LEU A 21 -8.06 12.21 4.82
CA LEU A 21 -8.52 13.18 3.81
C LEU A 21 -7.35 13.87 3.09
N HIS A 22 -6.26 14.14 3.80
CA HIS A 22 -5.07 14.76 3.24
C HIS A 22 -4.26 13.77 2.42
N ILE A 23 -4.12 12.53 2.92
CA ILE A 23 -3.55 11.42 2.16
C ILE A 23 -4.34 11.25 0.86
N TYR A 24 -5.68 11.18 0.90
CA TYR A 24 -6.50 11.01 -0.30
C TYR A 24 -6.28 12.13 -1.32
N LYS A 25 -6.40 13.40 -0.92
CA LYS A 25 -6.31 14.54 -1.85
C LYS A 25 -4.90 14.79 -2.38
N ASN A 26 -3.87 14.53 -1.60
CA ASN A 26 -2.48 14.77 -2.05
C ASN A 26 -1.92 13.59 -2.81
N LEU A 27 -2.22 12.36 -2.37
CA LEU A 27 -1.79 11.16 -3.07
C LEU A 27 -2.44 11.08 -4.46
N GLU A 28 -3.75 11.34 -4.56
CA GLU A 28 -4.44 11.32 -5.86
C GLU A 28 -3.85 12.33 -6.83
N ARG A 29 -3.73 13.61 -6.44
CA ARG A 29 -3.15 14.64 -7.31
C ARG A 29 -1.72 14.30 -7.75
N ARG A 30 -0.90 13.79 -6.84
CA ARG A 30 0.48 13.39 -7.16
C ARG A 30 0.51 12.17 -8.08
N LEU A 31 -0.31 11.16 -7.80
CA LEU A 31 -0.32 9.93 -8.56
C LEU A 31 -0.84 10.16 -9.99
N VAL A 32 -1.89 10.96 -10.15
CA VAL A 32 -2.40 11.38 -11.48
C VAL A 32 -1.31 12.10 -12.27
N SER A 33 -0.65 13.09 -11.66
CA SER A 33 0.43 13.83 -12.33
C SER A 33 1.64 12.96 -12.69
N LEU A 34 1.97 11.96 -11.85
CA LEU A 34 3.05 11.02 -12.13
C LEU A 34 2.66 10.00 -13.22
N ASP A 35 1.40 9.54 -13.25
CA ASP A 35 0.88 8.59 -14.24
C ASP A 35 0.95 9.13 -15.67
N GLU A 36 0.80 10.45 -15.85
CA GLU A 36 0.96 11.12 -17.13
C GLU A 36 2.41 11.08 -17.64
N GLN A 37 3.38 11.05 -16.73
CA GLN A 37 4.81 11.16 -17.03
C GLN A 37 5.52 9.81 -17.04
N SER A 38 5.10 8.87 -16.19
CA SER A 38 5.80 7.60 -15.95
C SER A 38 4.90 6.54 -15.32
N PRO A 39 5.14 5.25 -15.58
CA PRO A 39 4.51 4.16 -14.83
C PRO A 39 4.85 4.25 -13.34
N VAL A 40 3.81 4.20 -12.51
CA VAL A 40 3.94 4.14 -11.05
C VAL A 40 3.51 2.77 -10.56
N ILE A 41 4.28 2.17 -9.66
CA ILE A 41 3.89 0.96 -8.95
C ILE A 41 3.58 1.34 -7.51
N LEU A 42 2.30 1.21 -7.14
CA LEU A 42 1.83 1.45 -5.79
C LEU A 42 1.62 0.12 -5.07
N SER A 43 1.91 0.04 -3.78
CA SER A 43 1.53 -1.12 -2.96
C SER A 43 0.35 -0.77 -2.05
N THR A 44 -0.51 -1.75 -1.77
CA THR A 44 -1.49 -1.61 -0.68
C THR A 44 -0.79 -1.65 0.67
N ILE A 45 -1.44 -1.15 1.72
CA ILE A 45 -0.92 -1.17 3.08
C ILE A 45 -1.05 -2.62 3.61
N PRO A 46 0.02 -3.23 4.15
CA PRO A 46 -0.04 -4.60 4.66
C PRO A 46 -0.92 -4.69 5.92
N HIS A 47 -1.49 -5.87 6.14
CA HIS A 47 -2.26 -6.17 7.35
C HIS A 47 -1.42 -5.97 8.63
N ARG A 48 -2.07 -5.44 9.67
CA ARG A 48 -1.48 -5.16 10.99
C ARG A 48 -1.67 -6.32 11.97
N PHE A 49 -0.95 -7.42 11.76
CA PHE A 49 -1.05 -8.58 12.66
C PHE A 49 -0.43 -8.35 14.05
N ASP A 50 0.16 -7.18 14.28
CA ASP A 50 0.61 -6.68 15.58
C ASP A 50 -0.52 -6.11 16.45
N LYS A 51 -1.71 -5.92 15.87
CA LYS A 51 -2.87 -5.34 16.55
C LYS A 51 -3.92 -6.39 16.86
N ASP A 52 -4.79 -6.06 17.82
CA ASP A 52 -5.95 -6.88 18.14
C ASP A 52 -6.95 -6.88 16.97
N LEU A 53 -7.68 -7.98 16.79
CA LEU A 53 -8.64 -8.14 15.69
C LEU A 53 -9.73 -7.06 15.67
N LEU A 54 -10.05 -6.47 16.83
CA LEU A 54 -11.04 -5.40 16.96
C LEU A 54 -10.41 -3.99 16.88
N ASP A 55 -9.10 -3.87 16.68
CA ASP A 55 -8.42 -2.58 16.54
C ASP A 55 -8.97 -1.85 15.29
N PRO A 56 -9.44 -0.58 15.42
CA PRO A 56 -10.02 0.17 14.31
C PRO A 56 -9.04 0.40 13.15
N VAL A 57 -7.72 0.22 13.34
CA VAL A 57 -6.74 0.29 12.27
C VAL A 57 -7.06 -0.67 11.12
N HIS A 58 -7.64 -1.84 11.40
CA HIS A 58 -7.97 -2.82 10.37
C HIS A 58 -8.97 -2.25 9.36
N ASN A 59 -10.03 -1.62 9.86
CA ASN A 59 -11.02 -0.96 9.00
C ASN A 59 -10.41 0.19 8.21
N ARG A 60 -9.52 0.97 8.83
CA ARG A 60 -8.83 2.08 8.15
C ARG A 60 -7.91 1.59 7.03
N VAL A 61 -7.15 0.52 7.28
CA VAL A 61 -6.31 -0.13 6.27
C VAL A 61 -7.17 -0.64 5.11
N CYS A 62 -8.29 -1.31 5.39
CA CYS A 62 -9.22 -1.77 4.35
C CYS A 62 -9.77 -0.61 3.51
N LEU A 63 -10.22 0.48 4.14
CA LEU A 63 -10.74 1.66 3.45
C LEU A 63 -9.69 2.33 2.56
N VAL A 64 -8.47 2.51 3.07
CA VAL A 64 -7.37 3.06 2.27
C VAL A 64 -7.02 2.12 1.11
N ASN A 65 -6.85 0.83 1.36
CA ASN A 65 -6.49 -0.13 0.30
C ASN A 65 -7.55 -0.16 -0.81
N ASN A 66 -8.84 -0.12 -0.46
CA ASN A 66 -9.91 -0.03 -1.45
C ASN A 66 -9.82 1.26 -2.28
N TYR A 67 -9.60 2.40 -1.63
CA TYR A 67 -9.40 3.66 -2.33
C TYR A 67 -8.18 3.63 -3.27
N LEU A 68 -7.05 3.04 -2.85
CA LEU A 68 -5.87 2.92 -3.70
C LEU A 68 -6.15 2.06 -4.93
N ARG A 69 -6.89 0.95 -4.78
CA ARG A 69 -7.31 0.09 -5.90
C ARG A 69 -8.20 0.85 -6.89
N GLU A 70 -9.20 1.56 -6.39
CA GLU A 70 -10.10 2.37 -7.22
C GLU A 70 -9.37 3.49 -7.95
N LEU A 71 -8.43 4.16 -7.27
CA LEU A 71 -7.62 5.20 -7.87
C LEU A 71 -6.74 4.63 -8.99
N VAL A 72 -5.98 3.57 -8.73
CA VAL A 72 -5.10 2.96 -9.75
C VAL A 72 -5.90 2.39 -10.92
N ALA A 73 -7.10 1.85 -10.69
CA ALA A 73 -7.96 1.35 -11.76
C ALA A 73 -8.42 2.44 -12.76
N ARG A 74 -8.38 3.72 -12.36
CA ARG A 74 -8.70 4.89 -13.22
C ARG A 74 -7.49 5.42 -13.99
N LEU A 75 -6.29 4.92 -13.72
CA LEU A 75 -5.03 5.40 -14.29
C LEU A 75 -4.55 4.49 -15.43
N ASN A 76 -3.75 5.04 -16.34
CA ASN A 76 -3.37 4.36 -17.57
C ASN A 76 -2.06 3.57 -17.44
N GLN A 77 -1.07 4.15 -16.75
CA GLN A 77 0.28 3.58 -16.65
C GLN A 77 0.55 2.94 -15.28
N SER A 78 -0.23 3.29 -14.27
CA SER A 78 -0.03 2.88 -12.89
C SER A 78 -0.49 1.44 -12.64
N ARG A 79 0.23 0.75 -11.76
CA ARG A 79 -0.07 -0.62 -11.34
C ARG A 79 -0.10 -0.68 -9.82
N ILE A 80 -0.88 -1.63 -9.31
CA ILE A 80 -0.98 -1.87 -7.87
C ILE A 80 -0.45 -3.27 -7.54
N ILE A 81 0.33 -3.35 -6.48
CA ILE A 81 0.78 -4.57 -5.83
C ILE A 81 -0.09 -4.80 -4.61
N ASP A 82 -0.88 -5.87 -4.65
CA ASP A 82 -1.80 -6.20 -3.58
C ASP A 82 -1.13 -7.02 -2.48
N LEU A 83 -0.89 -6.38 -1.32
CA LEU A 83 -0.31 -7.00 -0.13
C LEU A 83 -1.33 -7.78 0.71
N ASP A 84 -2.61 -7.81 0.35
CA ASP A 84 -3.61 -8.67 1.02
C ASP A 84 -3.35 -10.17 0.74
N GLU A 85 -2.52 -10.46 -0.27
CA GLU A 85 -1.95 -11.79 -0.49
C GLU A 85 -1.04 -12.25 0.66
N LEU A 86 -0.47 -11.32 1.43
CA LEU A 86 0.43 -11.62 2.53
C LEU A 86 -0.36 -12.07 3.77
N LYS A 87 -0.28 -13.37 4.05
CA LYS A 87 -0.81 -14.01 5.26
C LYS A 87 0.10 -13.85 6.49
N ARG A 88 -0.43 -14.12 7.69
CA ARG A 88 0.25 -13.97 9.00
C ARG A 88 1.67 -14.56 9.05
N TYR A 89 1.89 -15.71 8.43
CA TYR A 89 3.18 -16.40 8.43
C TYR A 89 4.25 -15.71 7.56
N HIS A 90 3.89 -14.69 6.77
CA HIS A 90 4.83 -13.83 6.06
C HIS A 90 5.41 -12.70 6.93
N TYR A 91 4.92 -12.53 8.16
CA TYR A 91 5.30 -11.45 9.05
C TYR A 91 6.23 -11.94 10.16
N THR A 92 6.98 -11.02 10.76
CA THR A 92 7.77 -11.24 11.97
C THR A 92 6.89 -11.68 13.14
N LYS A 93 7.51 -12.14 14.23
CA LYS A 93 6.77 -12.60 15.42
C LYS A 93 5.82 -11.53 15.96
N ASN A 94 6.24 -10.26 15.95
CA ASN A 94 5.39 -9.14 16.38
C ASN A 94 4.28 -8.78 15.38
N GLY A 95 4.26 -9.29 14.14
CA GLY A 95 3.15 -9.10 13.19
C GLY A 95 3.16 -7.81 12.38
N LEU A 96 4.08 -6.88 12.64
CA LEU A 96 4.17 -5.58 11.94
C LEU A 96 5.03 -5.64 10.67
N HIS A 97 6.19 -6.27 10.75
CA HIS A 97 7.17 -6.28 9.65
C HIS A 97 7.13 -7.59 8.88
N LEU A 98 7.58 -7.58 7.62
CA LEU A 98 7.75 -8.81 6.85
C LEU A 98 8.97 -9.60 7.34
N ASN A 99 8.81 -10.91 7.50
CA ASN A 99 9.93 -11.82 7.71
C ASN A 99 10.61 -12.18 6.38
N ARG A 100 11.61 -13.06 6.39
CA ARG A 100 12.33 -13.47 5.17
C ARG A 100 11.41 -14.05 4.10
N TYR A 101 10.42 -14.86 4.47
CA TYR A 101 9.45 -15.43 3.54
C TYR A 101 8.52 -14.35 2.96
N GLY A 102 8.04 -13.42 3.80
CA GLY A 102 7.23 -12.30 3.34
C GLY A 102 7.96 -11.39 2.36
N LYS A 103 9.23 -11.05 2.65
CA LYS A 103 10.07 -10.28 1.71
C LYS A 103 10.27 -11.00 0.38
N LYS A 104 10.46 -12.33 0.41
CA LYS A 104 10.57 -13.14 -0.81
C LYS A 104 9.26 -13.16 -1.60
N LYS A 105 8.12 -13.34 -0.94
CA LYS A 105 6.79 -13.29 -1.59
C LYS A 105 6.52 -11.90 -2.17
N PHE A 106 6.82 -10.83 -1.45
CA PHE A 106 6.71 -9.47 -1.95
C PHE A 106 7.55 -9.25 -3.22
N ALA A 107 8.79 -9.75 -3.25
CA ALA A 107 9.63 -9.66 -4.42
C ALA A 107 9.11 -10.41 -5.66
N TYR A 108 8.21 -11.39 -5.50
CA TYR A 108 7.53 -12.04 -6.63
C TYR A 108 6.29 -11.27 -7.12
N LEU A 109 5.82 -10.28 -6.35
CA LEU A 109 4.67 -9.45 -6.70
C LEU A 109 5.08 -8.14 -7.40
N VAL A 110 6.36 -7.76 -7.31
CA VAL A 110 6.98 -6.60 -7.99
C VAL A 110 7.52 -7.03 -9.33
#